data_AF-A0A674F6L8-F1
#
_entry.id   AF-A0A674F6L8-F1
#
_cell.length_a   1.000
_cell.length_b   1.000
_cell.length_c   1.000
_cell.angle_alpha   90.00
_cell.angle_beta   90.00
_cell.angle_gamma   90.00
#
_symmetry.space_group_name_H-M   'P 1'
#
loop_
_entity.id
_entity.type
_entity.pdbx_description
1 polymer ?
#
loop_
_entity_poly.entity_id
_entity_poly.type
_entity_poly.pdbx_seq_one_letter_code
_entity_poly.pdbx_strand_id
1 'polypeptide(L)'
;MKSLVLLLLVAVTVSSVVSKPLPEDSEAEVHKEFETWKVKYGKSYPSTEEEAKRKEMWLATRKKVMEHNTRAGNGLESYTMAVNHFADLVPFNIYL
;
A
#
# COMPACT_ATOMS: atom_id res chain seq x y z
N MET A 1 -25.09 3.41 54.04
CA MET A 1 -23.94 3.89 53.24
C MET A 1 -23.44 2.68 52.45
N LYS A 2 -24.05 2.35 51.30
CA LYS A 2 -23.58 2.74 49.96
C LYS A 2 -22.06 2.56 49.79
N SER A 3 -21.62 1.37 49.36
CA SER A 3 -20.70 1.25 48.21
C SER A 3 -20.38 -0.21 47.92
N LEU A 4 -20.87 -0.65 46.77
CA LEU A 4 -20.34 -1.78 46.02
C LEU A 4 -18.87 -1.52 45.66
N VAL A 5 -18.03 -2.54 45.69
CA VAL A 5 -16.91 -2.62 44.74
C VAL A 5 -16.95 -4.01 44.10
N LEU A 6 -17.41 -3.98 42.84
CA LEU A 6 -17.40 -5.05 41.87
C LEU A 6 -15.96 -5.42 41.48
N LEU A 7 -15.77 -6.72 41.23
CA LEU A 7 -14.95 -7.35 40.17
C LEU A 7 -13.57 -6.78 39.86
N LEU A 8 -12.57 -7.67 39.82
CA LEU A 8 -11.64 -7.76 38.68
C LEU A 8 -11.02 -9.16 38.64
N LEU A 9 -11.64 -10.04 37.84
CA LEU A 9 -10.99 -11.22 37.30
C LEU A 9 -9.90 -10.74 36.33
N VAL A 10 -8.64 -10.95 36.68
CA VAL A 10 -7.52 -10.73 35.76
C VAL A 10 -7.45 -11.93 34.83
N ALA A 11 -8.20 -11.89 33.74
CA ALA A 11 -7.95 -12.76 32.60
C ALA A 11 -6.70 -12.23 31.88
N VAL A 12 -5.55 -12.84 32.16
CA VAL A 12 -4.34 -12.65 31.37
C VAL A 12 -4.59 -13.25 30.00
N THR A 13 -5.05 -12.44 29.06
CA THR A 13 -5.09 -12.83 27.65
C THR A 13 -3.68 -12.63 27.09
N VAL A 14 -3.08 -13.73 26.66
CA VAL A 14 -1.85 -13.71 25.88
C VAL A 14 -2.21 -12.99 24.57
N SER A 15 -1.81 -11.73 24.44
CA SER A 15 -1.98 -11.00 23.20
C SER A 15 -0.97 -11.58 22.20
N SER A 16 -1.44 -12.54 21.39
CA SER A 16 -0.74 -12.92 20.17
C SER A 16 -0.54 -11.64 19.38
N VAL A 17 0.69 -11.25 19.13
CA VAL A 17 1.00 -10.10 18.27
C VAL A 17 0.59 -10.50 16.87
N VAL A 18 -0.69 -10.33 16.54
CA VAL A 18 -1.16 -10.36 15.17
C VAL A 18 -0.49 -9.16 14.52
N SER A 19 0.52 -9.43 13.69
CA SER A 19 1.04 -8.47 12.72
C SER A 19 -0.17 -7.88 12.03
N LYS A 20 -0.55 -6.65 12.36
CA LYS A 20 -1.67 -5.96 11.69
C LYS A 20 -1.32 -5.97 10.19
N PRO A 21 -2.05 -6.70 9.33
CA PRO A 21 -1.89 -6.48 7.91
C PRO A 21 -2.19 -5.00 7.69
N LEU A 22 -1.33 -4.35 6.91
CA LEU A 22 -1.62 -3.03 6.36
C LEU A 22 -3.06 -3.06 5.83
N PRO A 23 -3.87 -2.01 6.01
CA PRO A 23 -5.22 -1.98 5.46
C PRO A 23 -5.13 -2.36 3.98
N GLU A 24 -5.67 -3.53 3.63
CA GLU A 24 -5.74 -3.94 2.24
C GLU A 24 -6.69 -2.98 1.57
N ASP A 25 -6.13 -2.07 0.76
CA ASP A 25 -6.93 -1.25 -0.13
C ASP A 25 -7.79 -2.20 -0.97
N SER A 26 -9.11 -1.97 -1.01
CA SER A 26 -9.98 -2.82 -1.83
C SER A 26 -9.54 -2.76 -3.30
N GLU A 27 -9.62 -3.88 -4.01
CA GLU A 27 -9.29 -3.97 -5.44
C GLU A 27 -9.99 -2.89 -6.28
N ALA A 28 -11.21 -2.49 -5.88
CA ALA A 28 -11.97 -1.43 -6.53
C ALA A 28 -11.31 -0.05 -6.40
N GLU A 29 -10.79 0.29 -5.21
CA GLU A 29 -10.09 1.57 -4.98
C GLU A 29 -8.75 1.60 -5.70
N VAL A 30 -8.01 0.49 -5.68
CA VAL A 30 -6.73 0.37 -6.41
C VAL A 30 -6.96 0.49 -7.92
N HIS A 31 -8.02 -0.13 -8.44
CA HIS A 31 -8.40 0.01 -9.84
C HIS A 31 -8.74 1.46 -10.19
N LYS A 32 -9.55 2.14 -9.37
CA LYS A 32 -9.90 3.55 -9.55
C LYS A 32 -8.68 4.47 -9.51
N GLU A 33 -7.72 4.19 -8.64
CA GLU A 33 -6.45 4.92 -8.59
C GLU A 33 -5.65 4.75 -9.88
N PHE A 34 -5.58 3.52 -10.41
CA PHE A 34 -4.93 3.23 -11.69
C PHE A 34 -5.59 3.97 -12.86
N GLU A 35 -6.93 3.97 -12.94
CA GLU A 35 -7.68 4.71 -13.97
C GLU A 35 -7.41 6.21 -13.87
N THR A 36 -7.44 6.77 -12.65
CA THR A 36 -7.15 8.19 -12.41
C THR A 36 -5.72 8.54 -12.81
N TRP A 37 -4.76 7.66 -12.50
CA TRP A 37 -3.37 7.81 -12.88
C TRP A 37 -3.17 7.76 -14.40
N LYS A 38 -3.85 6.84 -15.11
CA LYS A 38 -3.81 6.76 -16.57
C LYS A 38 -4.30 8.07 -17.20
N VAL A 39 -5.44 8.58 -16.75
CA VAL A 39 -6.00 9.85 -17.22
C VAL A 39 -5.04 11.00 -16.96
N LYS A 40 -4.48 11.09 -15.74
CA LYS A 40 -3.54 12.15 -15.35
C LYS A 40 -2.30 12.22 -16.25
N TYR A 41 -1.80 11.08 -16.73
CA TYR A 41 -0.59 10.99 -17.54
C TYR A 41 -0.83 10.64 -19.02
N GLY A 42 -2.09 10.68 -19.47
CA GLY A 42 -2.45 10.41 -20.87
C GLY A 42 -2.10 9.00 -21.34
N LYS A 43 -2.20 8.00 -20.45
CA LYS A 43 -1.84 6.61 -20.75
C LYS A 43 -2.98 5.90 -21.46
N SER A 44 -2.65 5.25 -22.56
CA SER A 44 -3.56 4.36 -23.30
C SER A 44 -2.75 3.17 -23.80
N TYR A 45 -3.32 1.97 -23.73
CA TYR A 45 -2.64 0.74 -24.13
C TYR A 45 -3.35 0.08 -25.32
N PRO A 46 -2.62 -0.61 -26.22
CA PRO A 46 -3.21 -1.18 -27.43
C PRO A 46 -4.13 -2.38 -27.19
N SER A 47 -3.99 -3.06 -26.06
CA SER A 47 -4.79 -4.23 -25.72
C SER A 47 -5.00 -4.39 -24.21
N THR A 48 -5.98 -5.22 -23.85
CA THR A 48 -6.27 -5.61 -22.47
C THR A 48 -5.10 -6.33 -21.80
N GLU A 49 -4.35 -7.13 -22.55
CA GLU A 49 -3.18 -7.86 -22.06
C GLU A 49 -2.03 -6.91 -21.73
N GLU A 50 -1.76 -5.93 -22.61
CA GLU A 50 -0.74 -4.91 -22.33
C GLU A 50 -1.17 -4.01 -21.16
N GLU A 51 -2.46 -3.65 -21.07
CA GLU A 51 -2.96 -2.90 -19.93
C GLU A 51 -2.81 -3.67 -18.61
N ALA A 52 -3.14 -4.97 -18.60
CA ALA A 52 -2.96 -5.81 -17.42
C ALA A 52 -1.49 -5.85 -16.98
N LYS A 53 -0.57 -6.06 -17.93
CA LYS A 53 0.88 -6.04 -17.68
C LYS A 53 1.36 -4.68 -17.14
N ARG A 54 0.84 -3.58 -17.69
CA ARG A 54 1.16 -2.20 -17.25
C ARG A 54 0.61 -1.92 -15.86
N LYS A 55 -0.58 -2.43 -15.56
CA LYS A 55 -1.17 -2.38 -14.22
C LYS A 55 -0.32 -3.15 -13.21
N GLU A 56 0.19 -4.33 -13.54
CA GLU A 56 1.12 -5.07 -12.66
C GLU A 56 2.38 -4.27 -12.33
N MET A 57 3.01 -3.65 -13.34
CA MET A 57 4.18 -2.79 -13.12
C MET A 57 3.84 -1.56 -12.26
N TRP A 58 2.69 -0.94 -12.53
CA TRP A 58 2.19 0.17 -11.74
C TRP A 58 1.93 -0.22 -10.28
N LEU A 59 1.35 -1.39 -10.03
CA LEU A 59 1.13 -1.92 -8.68
C LEU A 59 2.45 -2.14 -7.93
N ALA A 60 3.46 -2.70 -8.61
CA ALA A 60 4.80 -2.87 -8.03
C ALA A 60 5.43 -1.52 -7.65
N THR A 61 5.34 -0.51 -8.53
CA THR A 61 5.83 0.85 -8.22
C THR A 61 5.04 1.48 -7.07
N ARG A 62 3.71 1.37 -7.07
CA ARG A 62 2.84 1.87 -6.00
C ARG A 62 3.23 1.29 -4.65
N LYS A 63 3.41 -0.04 -4.59
CA LYS A 63 3.87 -0.74 -3.39
C LYS A 63 5.20 -0.19 -2.88
N LYS A 64 6.19 -0.06 -3.76
CA LYS A 64 7.51 0.52 -3.42
C LYS A 64 7.39 1.93 -2.84
N VAL A 65 6.54 2.78 -3.43
CA VAL A 65 6.29 4.14 -2.94
C VAL A 65 5.67 4.11 -1.54
N MET A 66 4.66 3.28 -1.29
CA MET A 66 4.02 3.15 0.02
C MET A 66 5.00 2.67 1.10
N GLU A 67 5.78 1.64 0.80
CA GLU A 67 6.79 1.09 1.72
C GLU A 67 7.87 2.13 2.03
N HIS A 68 8.38 2.83 1.01
CA HIS A 68 9.35 3.90 1.19
C HIS A 68 8.80 5.04 2.05
N ASN A 69 7.59 5.52 1.76
CA ASN A 69 7.00 6.62 2.52
C ASN A 69 6.62 6.22 3.95
N THR A 70 6.30 4.94 4.19
CA THR A 70 6.16 4.41 5.54
C THR A 70 7.49 4.49 6.30
N ARG A 71 8.60 4.12 5.66
CA ARG A 71 9.96 4.27 6.25
C ARG A 71 10.33 5.73 6.47
N ALA A 72 10.03 6.62 5.52
CA ALA A 72 10.24 8.07 5.65
C ALA A 72 9.45 8.66 6.82
N GLY A 73 8.18 8.27 6.99
CA GLY A 73 7.36 8.66 8.14
C GLY A 73 7.92 8.20 9.49
N ASN A 74 8.69 7.11 9.51
CA ASN A 74 9.42 6.62 10.67
C ASN A 74 10.82 7.23 10.82
N GLY A 75 11.20 8.21 9.99
CA GLY A 75 12.51 8.87 10.01
C GLY A 75 13.66 8.03 9.46
N LEU A 76 13.38 6.91 8.78
CA LEU A 76 14.40 6.01 8.20
C LEU A 76 14.83 6.40 6.78
N GLU A 77 14.12 7.34 6.17
CA GLU A 77 14.44 7.90 4.85
C GLU A 77 14.36 9.43 4.93
N SER A 78 15.23 10.12 4.19
CA SER A 78 15.33 11.59 4.20
C SER A 78 14.39 12.26 3.19
N TYR A 79 13.66 11.48 2.39
CA TYR A 79 12.78 11.97 1.34
C TYR A 79 11.51 11.12 1.24
N THR A 80 10.55 11.58 0.42
CA THR A 80 9.35 10.81 0.07
C THR A 80 9.28 10.61 -1.44
N MET A 81 8.58 9.55 -1.84
CA MET A 81 8.34 9.20 -3.23
C MET A 81 6.87 9.42 -3.60
N ALA A 82 6.60 9.54 -4.90
CA ALA A 82 5.24 9.60 -5.43
C ALA A 82 5.14 8.75 -6.69
N VAL A 83 3.95 8.20 -6.95
CA VAL A 83 3.64 7.50 -8.19
C VAL A 83 3.60 8.52 -9.34
N ASN A 84 4.52 8.39 -10.29
CA ASN A 84 4.69 9.31 -11.41
C ASN A 84 4.39 8.65 -12.76
N HIS A 85 4.64 9.35 -13.88
CA HIS A 85 4.34 8.86 -15.22
C HIS A 85 5.19 7.65 -15.67
N PHE A 86 6.22 7.28 -14.92
CA PHE A 86 7.06 6.10 -15.14
C PHE A 86 6.61 4.86 -14.35
N ALA A 87 5.50 4.96 -13.61
CA ALA A 87 5.09 3.88 -12.70
C ALA A 87 4.75 2.55 -13.40
N ASP A 88 4.35 2.60 -14.68
CA ASP A 88 4.05 1.46 -15.56
C ASP A 88 5.26 0.93 -16.34
N LEU A 89 6.47 1.38 -16.00
CA LEU A 89 7.69 0.91 -16.62
C LEU A 89 8.34 -0.19 -15.79
N VAL A 90 8.98 -1.12 -16.50
CA VAL A 90 9.79 -2.15 -15.86
C VAL A 90 10.88 -1.42 -15.08
N PRO A 91 11.05 -1.67 -13.76
CA PRO A 91 12.30 -1.29 -13.12
C PRO A 91 13.39 -2.02 -13.90
N PHE A 92 14.34 -1.26 -14.45
CA PHE A 92 15.43 -1.77 -15.25
C PHE A 92 15.99 -3.02 -14.56
N ASN A 93 15.74 -4.19 -15.15
CA ASN A 93 15.96 -5.45 -14.47
C ASN A 93 17.45 -5.61 -14.22
N ILE A 94 17.80 -5.73 -12.94
CA ILE A 94 19.12 -5.97 -12.36
C ILE A 94 19.60 -7.41 -12.63
N TYR A 95 19.47 -7.89 -13.87
CA TYR A 95 20.27 -9.01 -14.33
C TYR A 95 21.71 -8.54 -14.58
N LEU A 96 22.41 -8.18 -13.50
CA LEU A 96 23.86 -8.13 -13.37
C LEU A 96 24.25 -8.67 -11.99
#